data_AF-A0A8T2Q129-F1
#
_entry.id   AF-A0A8T2Q129-F1
#
_cell.length_a   1.000
_cell.length_b   1.000
_cell.length_c   1.000
_cell.angle_alpha   90.00
_cell.angle_beta   90.00
_cell.angle_gamma   90.00
#
_symmetry.space_group_name_H-M   'P 1'
#
loop_
_entity.id
_entity.type
_entity.pdbx_description
1 polymer ?
#
loop_
_entity_poly.entity_id
_entity_poly.type
_entity_poly.pdbx_seq_one_letter_code
_entity_poly.pdbx_strand_id
1 'polypeptide(L)'
;MKHNNVVPNGHFKKDWQSYVRTWFNQPARKKRRRLARQKKAVRVFPRSTSGALRPVVHSQTLKYNMKVRAGRGFTLEELKASGISKKLAPTIGIAVDHRRKNRCLKSLQANVQRLNTCKAKSLSVFLPEKGGRPFFW
;
A
#
# COMPACT_ATOMS: atom_id res chain seq x y z
N MET A 1 -41.30 14.03 -26.30
CA MET A 1 -40.03 13.82 -27.03
C MET A 1 -40.25 14.15 -28.49
N LYS A 2 -39.33 14.84 -29.16
CA LYS A 2 -39.38 14.93 -30.63
C LYS A 2 -38.54 13.78 -31.19
N HIS A 3 -39.05 13.11 -32.22
CA HIS A 3 -38.42 11.96 -32.90
C HIS A 3 -38.30 10.67 -32.05
N ASN A 4 -37.83 9.61 -32.69
CA ASN A 4 -37.58 8.29 -32.10
C ASN A 4 -36.29 8.26 -31.25
N ASN A 5 -36.26 9.06 -30.19
CA ASN A 5 -35.13 9.18 -29.28
C ASN A 5 -35.39 8.39 -27.98
N VAL A 6 -34.34 7.82 -27.40
CA VAL A 6 -34.41 7.14 -26.08
C VAL A 6 -34.77 8.15 -24.99
N VAL A 7 -35.76 7.81 -24.15
CA VAL A 7 -36.20 8.65 -23.02
C VAL A 7 -35.00 9.04 -22.15
N PRO A 8 -34.71 10.34 -21.99
CA PRO A 8 -33.55 10.79 -21.23
C PRO A 8 -33.73 10.46 -19.75
N ASN A 9 -32.91 9.53 -19.23
CA ASN A 9 -32.80 9.25 -17.80
C ASN A 9 -31.70 10.12 -17.16
N GLY A 10 -31.92 11.44 -17.16
CA GLY A 10 -31.02 12.42 -16.55
C GLY A 10 -31.08 12.33 -15.03
N HIS A 11 -29.95 12.06 -14.37
CA HIS A 11 -29.88 11.96 -12.91
C HIS A 11 -29.73 13.32 -12.22
N PHE A 12 -30.40 14.34 -12.76
CA PHE A 12 -30.47 15.70 -12.24
C PHE A 12 -31.72 15.83 -11.35
N LYS A 13 -31.74 15.08 -10.25
CA LYS A 13 -32.94 14.89 -9.41
C LYS A 13 -33.23 16.13 -8.56
N LYS A 14 -33.10 16.03 -7.23
CA LYS A 14 -33.21 17.16 -6.29
C LYS A 14 -32.25 18.30 -6.67
N ASP A 15 -32.32 19.44 -5.99
CA ASP A 15 -31.54 20.69 -6.17
C ASP A 15 -30.03 20.50 -6.43
N TRP A 16 -29.68 19.98 -7.59
CA TRP A 16 -28.34 19.53 -7.93
C TRP A 16 -27.41 20.72 -8.20
N GLN A 17 -28.00 21.85 -8.61
CA GLN A 17 -27.30 23.12 -8.85
C GLN A 17 -26.62 23.63 -7.58
N SER A 18 -27.22 23.42 -6.40
CA SER A 18 -26.64 23.79 -5.10
C SER A 18 -25.47 22.88 -4.68
N TYR A 19 -25.36 21.68 -5.26
CA TYR A 19 -24.33 20.67 -4.93
C TYR A 19 -23.32 20.45 -6.06
N VAL A 20 -23.10 21.47 -6.89
CA VAL A 20 -22.12 21.39 -8.00
C VAL A 20 -20.70 21.36 -7.43
N ARG A 21 -20.05 20.21 -7.55
CA ARG A 21 -18.64 20.06 -7.16
C ARG A 21 -17.73 20.59 -8.26
N THR A 22 -17.19 21.80 -8.05
CA THR A 22 -16.19 22.38 -8.96
C THR A 22 -14.78 21.81 -8.71
N TRP A 23 -13.92 21.89 -9.74
CA TRP A 23 -12.54 21.37 -9.71
C TRP A 23 -11.46 22.45 -9.75
N PHE A 24 -11.80 23.72 -9.55
CA PHE A 24 -10.85 24.85 -9.56
C PHE A 24 -9.71 24.69 -8.55
N ASN A 25 -9.96 24.01 -7.42
CA ASN A 25 -8.96 23.73 -6.40
C ASN A 25 -8.04 22.53 -6.71
N GLN A 26 -8.18 21.87 -7.86
CA GLN A 26 -7.36 20.70 -8.23
C GLN A 26 -5.83 21.00 -8.25
N PRO A 27 -5.32 22.09 -8.88
CA PRO A 27 -3.89 22.42 -8.85
C PRO A 27 -3.40 22.74 -7.43
N ALA A 28 -4.17 23.52 -6.66
CA ALA A 28 -3.83 23.82 -5.27
C ALA A 28 -3.73 22.55 -4.41
N ARG A 29 -4.67 21.59 -4.58
CA ARG A 29 -4.62 20.28 -3.91
C ARG A 29 -3.39 19.46 -4.32
N LYS A 30 -2.96 19.51 -5.59
CA LYS A 30 -1.72 18.84 -6.05
C LYS A 30 -0.48 19.44 -5.38
N LYS A 31 -0.35 20.78 -5.37
CA LYS A 31 0.76 21.49 -4.68
C LYS A 31 0.80 21.15 -3.19
N ARG A 32 -0.36 21.20 -2.51
CA ARG A 32 -0.47 20.85 -1.09
C ARG A 32 -0.02 19.41 -0.80
N ARG A 33 -0.44 18.43 -1.60
CA ARG A 33 0.00 17.03 -1.45
C ARG A 33 1.51 16.87 -1.68
N ARG A 34 2.10 17.59 -2.64
CA ARG A 34 3.56 17.57 -2.88
C ARG A 34 4.33 18.10 -1.67
N LEU A 35 3.96 19.27 -1.15
CA LEU A 35 4.61 19.86 0.02
C LEU A 35 4.48 18.96 1.26
N ALA A 36 3.31 18.36 1.48
CA ALA A 36 3.11 17.40 2.58
C ALA A 36 4.02 16.17 2.46
N ARG A 37 4.23 15.65 1.24
CA ARG A 37 5.18 14.54 1.01
C ARG A 37 6.63 14.95 1.28
N GLN A 38 7.04 16.15 0.88
CA GLN A 38 8.38 16.68 1.19
C GLN A 38 8.60 16.84 2.70
N LYS A 39 7.64 17.44 3.41
CA LYS A 39 7.68 17.55 4.88
C LYS A 39 7.75 16.18 5.56
N LYS A 40 7.01 15.19 5.05
CA LYS A 40 7.07 13.80 5.56
C LYS A 40 8.44 13.16 5.31
N ALA A 41 9.05 13.38 4.14
CA ALA A 41 10.35 12.83 3.80
C ALA A 41 11.44 13.31 4.77
N VAL A 42 11.49 14.61 5.03
CA VAL A 42 12.44 15.22 6.00
C VAL A 42 12.23 14.63 7.40
N ARG A 43 10.98 14.48 7.85
CA ARG A 43 10.66 13.94 9.18
C ARG A 43 11.07 12.48 9.38
N VAL A 44 10.94 11.66 8.34
CA VAL A 44 11.08 10.20 8.44
C VAL A 44 12.50 9.73 8.08
N PHE A 45 13.34 10.61 7.54
CA PHE A 45 14.75 10.35 7.27
C PHE A 45 15.44 9.72 8.50
N PRO A 46 16.17 8.60 8.34
CA PRO A 46 16.68 7.98 7.10
C PRO A 46 15.72 7.02 6.39
N ARG A 47 14.53 6.75 6.92
CA ARG A 47 13.58 5.79 6.32
C ARG A 47 12.89 6.35 5.08
N SER A 48 12.50 5.46 4.16
CA SER A 48 11.82 5.85 2.91
C SER A 48 10.41 6.44 3.14
N THR A 49 10.00 7.39 2.30
CA THR A 49 8.70 8.09 2.43
C THR A 49 7.49 7.23 2.01
N SER A 50 7.74 6.20 1.17
CA SER A 50 6.75 5.29 0.57
C SER A 50 5.98 4.45 1.59
N GLY A 51 6.44 4.43 2.84
CA GLY A 51 5.79 3.73 3.94
C GLY A 51 6.22 2.27 4.03
N ALA A 52 5.42 1.48 4.76
CA ALA A 52 5.74 0.09 5.04
C ALA A 52 5.68 -0.81 3.79
N LEU A 53 6.53 -1.83 3.74
CA LEU A 53 6.52 -2.86 2.70
C LEU A 53 5.17 -3.59 2.71
N ARG A 54 4.60 -3.77 1.51
CA ARG A 54 3.34 -4.48 1.29
C ARG A 54 3.57 -5.73 0.43
N PRO A 55 2.80 -6.82 0.65
CA PRO A 55 2.93 -8.04 -0.13
C PRO A 55 2.37 -7.86 -1.54
N VAL A 56 2.73 -8.80 -2.39
CA VAL A 56 2.22 -8.97 -3.73
C VAL A 56 0.99 -9.89 -3.65
N VAL A 57 -0.16 -9.42 -4.13
CA VAL A 57 -1.43 -10.13 -4.02
C VAL A 57 -2.18 -10.09 -5.35
N HIS A 58 -2.85 -11.18 -5.69
CA HIS A 58 -3.70 -11.28 -6.88
C HIS A 58 -5.12 -10.75 -6.62
N SER A 59 -5.80 -10.28 -7.66
CA SER A 59 -7.21 -9.88 -7.56
C SER A 59 -8.14 -11.11 -7.54
N GLN A 60 -9.38 -10.93 -7.08
CA GLN A 60 -10.28 -12.05 -6.76
C GLN A 60 -10.99 -12.68 -7.96
N THR A 61 -11.36 -11.90 -8.97
CA THR A 61 -12.20 -12.36 -10.08
C THR A 61 -11.38 -13.00 -11.21
N LEU A 62 -11.97 -13.92 -11.97
CA LEU A 62 -11.32 -14.56 -13.12
C LEU A 62 -10.74 -13.53 -14.10
N LYS A 63 -11.48 -12.45 -14.40
CA LYS A 63 -11.04 -11.38 -15.30
C LYS A 63 -9.76 -10.67 -14.84
N TYR A 64 -9.49 -10.61 -13.54
CA TYR A 64 -8.38 -9.80 -12.98
C TYR A 64 -7.38 -10.61 -12.16
N ASN A 65 -7.50 -11.93 -12.09
CA ASN A 65 -6.60 -12.77 -11.30
C ASN A 65 -5.13 -12.66 -11.76
N MET A 66 -4.89 -12.37 -13.05
CA MET A 66 -3.56 -12.10 -13.61
C MET A 66 -2.98 -10.77 -13.13
N LYS A 67 -3.83 -9.81 -12.73
CA LYS A 67 -3.39 -8.50 -12.24
C LYS A 67 -2.92 -8.61 -10.80
N VAL A 68 -1.65 -8.26 -10.64
CA VAL A 68 -0.96 -8.20 -9.36
C VAL A 68 -1.09 -6.80 -8.76
N ARG A 69 -1.31 -6.72 -7.45
CA ARG A 69 -1.42 -5.45 -6.70
C ARG A 69 -0.70 -5.51 -5.36
N ALA A 70 -0.40 -4.34 -4.80
CA ALA A 70 0.06 -4.23 -3.43
C ALA A 70 -1.10 -4.54 -2.45
N GLY A 71 -0.92 -5.56 -1.62
CA GLY A 71 -1.89 -5.97 -0.60
C GLY A 71 -1.91 -5.04 0.61
N ARG A 72 -2.65 -5.42 1.66
CA ARG A 72 -2.68 -4.68 2.92
C ARG A 72 -1.44 -4.94 3.77
N GLY A 73 -1.07 -6.20 3.94
CA GLY A 73 0.06 -6.64 4.76
C GLY A 73 0.35 -8.13 4.61
N PHE A 74 1.54 -8.54 5.04
CA PHE A 74 2.00 -9.92 5.03
C PHE A 74 1.23 -10.77 6.03
N THR A 75 1.08 -12.04 5.70
CA THR A 75 0.49 -13.06 6.57
C THR A 75 1.47 -13.50 7.64
N LEU A 76 0.95 -14.09 8.72
CA LEU A 76 1.80 -14.65 9.77
C LEU A 76 2.64 -15.84 9.27
N GLU A 77 2.12 -16.60 8.31
CA GLU A 77 2.83 -17.73 7.67
C GLU A 77 4.05 -17.23 6.89
N GLU A 78 3.88 -16.21 6.05
CA GLU A 78 4.98 -15.61 5.28
C GLU A 78 6.07 -15.05 6.22
N LEU A 79 5.66 -14.37 7.30
CA LEU A 79 6.60 -13.82 8.27
C LEU A 79 7.39 -14.91 9.01
N LYS A 80 6.70 -15.97 9.46
CA LYS A 80 7.35 -17.14 10.07
C LYS A 80 8.36 -17.79 9.13
N ALA A 81 8.00 -17.97 7.85
CA ALA A 81 8.91 -18.54 6.86
C ALA A 81 10.15 -17.67 6.59
N SER A 82 10.04 -16.35 6.76
CA SER A 82 11.18 -15.41 6.66
C SER A 82 11.96 -15.20 7.96
N GLY A 83 11.54 -15.85 9.06
CA GLY A 83 12.14 -15.67 10.38
C GLY A 83 11.93 -14.27 10.98
N ILE A 84 10.78 -13.63 10.70
CA ILE A 84 10.46 -12.30 11.22
C ILE A 84 9.35 -12.42 12.26
N SER A 85 9.57 -11.91 13.46
CA SER A 85 8.53 -11.91 14.49
C SER A 85 7.41 -10.90 14.19
N LYS A 86 6.16 -11.28 14.50
CA LYS A 86 4.97 -10.44 14.22
C LYS A 86 5.00 -9.07 14.92
N LYS A 87 5.66 -8.99 16.09
CA LYS A 87 5.77 -7.76 16.88
C LYS A 87 6.86 -6.84 16.35
N LEU A 88 7.95 -7.41 15.81
CA LEU A 88 9.06 -6.66 15.25
C LEU A 88 8.74 -6.10 13.86
N ALA A 89 7.94 -6.82 13.06
CA ALA A 89 7.62 -6.43 11.68
C ALA A 89 7.11 -4.98 11.52
N PRO A 90 6.14 -4.47 12.31
CA PRO A 90 5.69 -3.08 12.19
C PRO A 90 6.78 -2.05 12.49
N THR A 91 7.66 -2.32 13.45
CA THR A 91 8.76 -1.42 13.85
C THR A 91 9.74 -1.18 12.70
N ILE A 92 10.04 -2.25 11.96
CA ILE A 92 10.94 -2.21 10.80
C ILE A 92 10.26 -1.57 9.58
N GLY A 93 8.93 -1.48 9.59
CA GLY A 93 8.16 -0.98 8.46
C GLY A 93 7.71 -2.09 7.51
N ILE A 94 7.35 -3.26 8.03
CA ILE A 94 6.66 -4.33 7.29
C ILE A 94 5.20 -4.34 7.75
N ALA A 95 4.28 -4.17 6.81
CA ALA A 95 2.85 -4.19 7.13
C ALA A 95 2.38 -5.62 7.36
N VAL A 96 1.61 -5.85 8.42
CA VAL A 96 1.07 -7.18 8.79
C VAL A 96 -0.45 -7.19 8.61
N ASP A 97 -1.00 -8.24 8.01
CA ASP A 97 -2.45 -8.47 7.91
C ASP A 97 -2.78 -9.92 8.30
N HIS A 98 -3.16 -10.10 9.56
CA HIS A 98 -3.49 -11.41 10.14
C HIS A 98 -4.76 -12.05 9.57
N ARG A 99 -5.57 -11.31 8.81
CA ARG A 99 -6.84 -11.80 8.24
C ARG A 99 -6.66 -12.54 6.92
N ARG A 100 -5.56 -12.29 6.20
CA ARG A 100 -5.29 -12.97 4.91
C ARG A 100 -4.81 -14.39 5.19
N LYS A 101 -5.30 -15.34 4.39
CA LYS A 101 -4.88 -16.75 4.40
C LYS A 101 -4.24 -17.08 3.05
N ASN A 102 -3.15 -17.83 3.05
CA ASN A 102 -2.56 -18.32 1.80
C ASN A 102 -3.17 -19.68 1.45
N ARG A 103 -3.60 -19.83 0.20
CA ARG A 103 -4.07 -21.11 -0.34
C ARG A 103 -3.13 -21.68 -1.41
N CYS A 104 -2.24 -20.84 -1.94
CA CYS A 104 -1.34 -21.19 -3.03
C CYS A 104 0.11 -21.09 -2.56
N LEU A 105 0.89 -22.14 -2.81
CA LEU A 105 2.31 -22.18 -2.47
C LEU A 105 3.14 -21.15 -3.27
N LYS A 106 2.82 -20.95 -4.55
CA LYS A 106 3.52 -19.98 -5.41
C LYS A 106 3.47 -18.55 -4.85
N SER A 107 2.32 -18.11 -4.35
CA SER A 107 2.17 -16.78 -3.76
C SER A 107 2.89 -16.63 -2.43
N LEU A 108 2.91 -17.71 -1.63
CA LEU A 108 3.67 -17.76 -0.38
C LEU A 108 5.16 -17.57 -0.66
N GLN A 109 5.72 -18.36 -1.58
CA GLN A 109 7.14 -18.29 -1.95
C GLN A 109 7.53 -16.92 -2.52
N ALA A 110 6.72 -16.35 -3.42
CA ALA A 110 6.99 -15.03 -3.99
C ALA A 110 7.02 -13.92 -2.92
N ASN A 111 6.13 -13.98 -1.93
CA ASN A 111 6.10 -13.01 -0.84
C ASN A 111 7.22 -13.23 0.18
N VAL A 112 7.59 -14.48 0.46
CA VAL A 112 8.75 -14.79 1.31
C VAL A 112 10.05 -14.30 0.65
N GLN A 113 10.23 -14.55 -0.65
CA GLN A 113 11.37 -14.02 -1.41
C GLN A 113 11.40 -12.48 -1.34
N ARG A 114 10.24 -11.82 -1.49
CA ARG A 114 10.13 -10.36 -1.36
C ARG A 114 10.55 -9.86 0.03
N LEU A 115 10.18 -10.57 1.10
CA LEU A 115 10.62 -10.26 2.46
C LEU A 115 12.13 -10.41 2.61
N ASN A 116 12.71 -11.50 2.10
CA ASN A 116 14.15 -11.76 2.14
C ASN A 116 14.95 -10.70 1.38
N THR A 117 14.50 -10.32 0.18
CA THR A 117 15.12 -9.22 -0.59
C THR A 117 15.04 -7.90 0.16
N CYS A 118 13.91 -7.60 0.82
CA CYS A 118 13.76 -6.37 1.60
C CYS A 118 14.62 -6.40 2.87
N LYS A 119 14.76 -7.55 3.52
CA LYS A 119 15.62 -7.77 4.68
C LYS A 119 17.08 -7.44 4.35
N ALA A 120 17.59 -8.00 3.26
CA ALA A 120 18.94 -7.70 2.75
C ALA A 120 19.14 -6.21 2.46
N LYS A 121 18.18 -5.57 1.77
CA LYS A 121 18.25 -4.13 1.46
C LYS A 121 18.17 -3.23 2.70
N SER A 122 17.39 -3.63 3.71
CA SER A 122 17.19 -2.83 4.93
C SER A 122 18.40 -2.89 5.86
N LEU A 123 19.09 -4.03 5.91
CA LEU A 123 20.35 -4.19 6.65
C LEU A 123 21.44 -3.22 6.16
N SER A 124 21.46 -2.88 4.87
CA SER A 124 22.41 -1.91 4.33
C SER A 124 22.16 -0.46 4.76
N VAL A 125 20.97 -0.15 5.29
CA VAL A 125 20.52 1.24 5.55
C VAL A 125 20.32 1.52 7.04
N PHE A 126 20.09 0.49 7.86
CA PHE A 126 19.95 0.66 9.31
C PHE A 126 21.31 0.88 9.97
N LEU A 127 21.53 2.08 10.50
CA LEU A 127 22.66 2.38 11.39
C LEU A 127 22.46 1.64 12.73
N PRO A 128 23.51 1.03 13.31
CA PRO A 128 23.40 0.42 14.63
C PRO A 128 23.03 1.47 15.68
N GLU A 129 22.24 1.08 16.67
CA GLU A 129 21.98 1.93 17.84
C GLU A 129 23.29 2.25 18.57
N LYS A 130 23.33 3.39 19.27
CA LYS A 130 24.46 3.75 20.15
C LYS A 130 24.68 2.60 21.15
N GLY A 131 25.79 1.88 20.99
CA GLY A 131 26.13 0.69 21.79
C GLY A 131 26.60 -0.52 20.98
N GLY A 132 26.71 -0.44 19.65
CA GLY A 132 27.36 -1.48 18.83
C GLY A 132 26.59 -2.81 18.74
N ARG A 133 25.38 -2.88 19.29
CA ARG A 133 24.54 -4.08 19.20
C ARG A 133 24.06 -4.26 17.76
N PRO A 134 24.38 -5.38 17.10
CA PRO A 134 23.86 -5.67 15.77
C PRO A 134 22.34 -5.83 15.83
N PHE A 135 21.63 -5.23 14.87
CA PHE A 135 20.19 -5.40 14.73
C PHE A 135 19.89 -6.84 14.26
N PHE A 136 19.66 -7.74 15.23
CA PHE A 136 19.24 -9.12 14.97
C PHE A 136 17.71 -9.18 14.78
N TRP A 137 17.29 -9.93 13.75
CA TRP A 137 15.90 -10.09 13.32
C TRP A 137 15.19 -11.23 14.04
#